data_AF-A0A955UYV3-F1
#
_entry.id   AF-A0A955UYV3-F1
#
_cell.length_a   1.000
_cell.length_b   1.000
_cell.length_c   1.000
_cell.angle_alpha   90.00
_cell.angle_beta   90.00
_cell.angle_gamma   90.00
#
_symmetry.space_group_name_H-M   'P 1'
#
loop_
_entity.id
_entity.type
_entity.pdbx_description
1 polymer ?
#
loop_
_entity_poly.entity_id
_entity_poly.type
_entity_poly.pdbx_seq_one_letter_code
_entity_poly.pdbx_strand_id
1 'polypeptide(L)' 'APAHPHNAARGTFVEFHGAQAPAPGPRFSRTPGELRTISCAPGAHTDEALAAWGFGRDEIDALREAGAVG' A
#
# COMPACT_ATOMS: atom_id res chain seq x y z
N ALA A 1 4.39 19.37 -14.78
CA ALA A 1 5.21 18.14 -14.79
C ALA A 1 4.48 16.91 -15.36
N PRO A 2 3.24 16.55 -14.95
CA PRO A 2 2.55 15.36 -15.46
C PRO A 2 2.17 15.46 -16.93
N ALA A 3 1.71 16.64 -17.34
CA ALA A 3 1.33 16.96 -18.72
C ALA A 3 2.52 17.21 -19.67
N HIS A 4 3.77 17.06 -19.20
CA HIS A 4 4.91 17.19 -20.11
C HIS A 4 4.84 16.09 -21.19
N PRO A 5 5.06 16.38 -22.49
CA PRO A 5 4.84 15.41 -23.57
C PRO A 5 5.51 14.06 -23.35
N HIS A 6 6.76 14.07 -22.85
CA HIS A 6 7.48 12.84 -22.51
C HIS A 6 6.81 12.02 -21.39
N ASN A 7 6.25 12.67 -20.37
CA ASN A 7 5.61 12.00 -19.24
C ASN A 7 4.23 11.46 -19.61
N ALA A 8 3.48 12.21 -20.43
CA ALA A 8 2.20 11.77 -20.98
C ALA A 8 2.39 10.56 -21.91
N ALA A 9 3.34 10.62 -22.85
CA ALA A 9 3.63 9.54 -23.79
C ALA A 9 4.06 8.23 -23.11
N ARG A 10 4.61 8.33 -21.89
CA ARG A 10 5.09 7.19 -21.12
C ARG A 10 4.13 6.77 -20.02
N GLY A 11 3.01 7.46 -19.81
CA GLY A 11 2.11 7.22 -18.68
C GLY A 11 2.84 7.27 -17.33
N THR A 12 3.79 8.21 -17.16
CA THR A 12 4.62 8.32 -15.95
C THR A 12 3.78 8.63 -14.71
N PHE A 13 2.66 9.32 -14.88
CA PHE A 13 1.69 9.59 -13.84
C PHE A 13 0.35 8.97 -14.24
N VAL A 14 -0.32 8.36 -13.28
CA VAL A 14 -1.64 7.75 -13.43
C VAL A 14 -2.59 8.33 -12.38
N GLU A 15 -3.88 8.27 -12.68
CA GLU A 15 -4.93 8.55 -11.69
C GLU A 15 -5.11 7.29 -10.85
N PHE A 16 -5.09 7.43 -9.53
CA PHE A 16 -5.23 6.35 -8.58
C PHE A 16 -5.97 6.86 -7.34
N HIS A 17 -7.20 6.37 -7.12
CA HIS A 17 -8.06 6.73 -6.00
C HIS A 17 -8.29 8.25 -5.79
N GLY A 18 -8.59 8.97 -6.87
CA GLY A 18 -8.88 10.41 -6.87
C GLY A 18 -7.65 11.31 -6.88
N ALA A 19 -6.44 10.73 -6.90
CA ALA A 19 -5.18 11.47 -6.86
C ALA A 19 -4.24 11.07 -7.99
N GLN A 20 -3.43 12.02 -8.45
CA GLN A 20 -2.38 11.71 -9.40
C GLN A 20 -1.16 11.13 -8.68
N ALA A 21 -0.73 9.95 -9.09
CA ALA A 21 0.42 9.24 -8.54
C ALA A 21 1.40 8.84 -9.64
N PRO A 22 2.71 8.74 -9.36
CA PRO A 22 3.64 8.14 -10.29
C PRO A 22 3.31 6.66 -10.52
N ALA A 23 3.33 6.23 -11.76
CA ALA A 23 3.19 4.82 -12.10
C ALA A 23 4.44 4.04 -11.63
N PRO A 24 4.31 2.75 -11.25
CA PRO A 24 5.45 1.93 -10.83
C PRO A 24 6.56 1.88 -11.89
N GLY A 25 7.80 2.01 -11.42
CA GLY A 25 9.01 1.89 -12.25
C GLY A 25 10.07 1.02 -11.59
N PRO A 26 10.98 0.37 -12.36
CA PRO A 26 11.03 0.28 -13.82
C PRO A 26 9.85 -0.48 -14.46
N ARG A 27 9.61 -0.26 -15.75
CA ARG A 27 8.52 -0.93 -16.50
C ARG A 27 8.96 -2.29 -17.02
N PHE A 28 8.77 -3.32 -16.20
CA PHE A 28 9.06 -4.68 -16.61
C PHE A 28 8.04 -5.17 -17.66
N SER A 29 8.54 -5.83 -18.71
CA SER A 29 7.69 -6.36 -19.79
C SER A 29 6.95 -7.64 -19.41
N ARG A 30 7.56 -8.49 -18.59
CA ARG A 30 6.97 -9.79 -18.18
C ARG A 30 6.06 -9.68 -16.96
N THR A 31 6.40 -8.82 -16.01
CA THR A 31 5.66 -8.64 -14.75
C THR A 31 5.50 -7.16 -14.45
N PRO A 32 4.61 -6.46 -15.17
CA PRO A 32 4.36 -5.05 -14.91
C PRO A 32 3.96 -4.81 -13.45
N GLY A 33 4.56 -3.80 -12.83
CA GLY A 33 4.14 -3.36 -11.49
C GLY A 33 2.80 -2.63 -11.56
N GLU A 34 2.03 -2.69 -10.47
CA GLU A 34 0.73 -2.05 -10.34
C GLU A 34 0.61 -1.33 -8.99
N LEU A 35 -0.14 -0.22 -8.96
CA LEU A 35 -0.55 0.40 -7.71
C LEU A 35 -1.70 -0.42 -7.13
N ARG A 36 -1.58 -0.87 -5.89
CA ARG A 36 -2.53 -1.81 -5.27
C ARG A 36 -3.34 -1.20 -4.14
N THR A 37 -2.72 -0.32 -3.36
CA THR A 37 -3.33 0.21 -2.14
C THR A 37 -3.00 1.68 -2.00
N ILE A 38 -3.92 2.38 -1.33
CA ILE A 38 -3.70 3.75 -0.86
C ILE A 38 -2.96 3.74 0.47
N SER A 39 -2.53 4.91 0.91
CA SER A 39 -2.06 5.11 2.29
C SER A 39 -3.12 4.62 3.28
N CYS A 40 -2.68 3.83 4.26
CA CYS A 40 -3.53 3.38 5.36
C CYS A 40 -3.31 4.25 6.60
N ALA A 41 -4.30 4.25 7.50
CA ALA A 41 -4.14 4.87 8.82
C ALA A 41 -3.19 4.04 9.71
N PRO A 42 -2.52 4.65 10.70
CA PRO A 42 -1.82 3.88 11.72
C PRO A 42 -2.73 2.81 12.33
N GLY A 43 -2.22 1.59 12.47
CA GLY A 43 -2.96 0.48 13.06
C GLY A 43 -3.92 -0.27 12.12
N ALA A 44 -4.16 0.22 10.90
CA ALA A 44 -5.19 -0.31 10.00
C ALA A 44 -5.05 -1.81 9.64
N HIS A 45 -3.84 -2.37 9.75
CA HIS A 45 -3.53 -3.76 9.42
C HIS A 45 -2.88 -4.53 10.57
N THR A 46 -2.91 -4.00 11.80
CA THR A 46 -2.24 -4.61 12.97
C THR A 46 -2.67 -6.06 13.18
N ASP A 47 -3.97 -6.33 13.20
CA ASP A 47 -4.50 -7.66 13.48
C ASP A 47 -4.20 -8.63 12.32
N GLU A 48 -4.34 -8.16 11.08
CA GLU A 48 -4.04 -8.93 9.86
C GLU A 48 -2.57 -9.35 9.83
N ALA A 49 -1.66 -8.43 10.14
CA ALA A 49 -0.23 -8.68 10.17
C ALA A 49 0.15 -9.67 11.29
N LEU A 50 -0.38 -9.48 12.50
CA LEU A 50 -0.12 -10.38 13.63
C LEU A 50 -0.66 -11.80 13.36
N ALA A 51 -1.87 -11.90 12.81
CA ALA A 51 -2.43 -13.19 12.41
C ALA A 51 -1.59 -13.87 11.32
N ALA A 52 -1.09 -13.11 10.34
CA ALA A 52 -0.19 -13.64 9.31
C ALA A 52 1.15 -14.13 9.87
N TRP A 53 1.59 -13.60 11.02
CA TRP A 53 2.76 -14.10 11.77
C TRP A 53 2.44 -15.24 12.73
N GLY A 54 1.18 -15.66 12.83
CA GLY A 54 0.75 -16.84 13.60
C GLY A 54 0.25 -16.55 15.00
N PHE A 55 0.01 -15.29 15.38
CA PHE A 55 -0.63 -14.96 16.65
C PHE A 55 -2.09 -15.41 16.66
N GLY A 56 -2.49 -16.06 17.75
CA GLY A 56 -3.87 -16.36 18.04
C GLY A 56 -4.66 -15.09 18.37
N ARG A 57 -5.98 -15.15 18.21
CA ARG A 57 -6.85 -14.01 18.49
C ARG A 57 -6.74 -13.55 19.95
N ASP A 58 -6.72 -14.49 20.89
CA ASP A 58 -6.60 -14.20 22.32
C ASP A 58 -5.26 -13.51 22.65
N GLU A 59 -4.19 -13.82 21.92
CA GLU A 59 -2.88 -13.17 22.08
C GLU A 59 -2.89 -11.74 21.52
N ILE A 60 -3.55 -11.52 20.38
CA ILE A 60 -3.73 -10.18 19.78
C ILE A 60 -4.57 -9.29 20.70
N ASP A 61 -5.66 -9.83 21.25
CA ASP A 61 -6.52 -9.10 22.19
C ASP A 61 -5.74 -8.72 23.45
N ALA A 62 -4.94 -9.63 24.01
CA ALA A 62 -4.06 -9.34 25.15
C ALA A 62 -3.02 -8.23 24.85
N LEU A 63 -2.46 -8.19 23.64
CA LEU A 63 -1.54 -7.13 23.23
C LEU A 63 -2.23 -5.76 23.13
N ARG A 64 -3.49 -5.73 22.68
CA ARG A 64 -4.30 -4.51 22.64
C ARG A 64 -4.65 -4.02 24.04
N GLU A 65 -5.07 -4.93 24.93
CA GLU A 65 -5.36 -4.61 26.33
C GLU A 65 -4.11 -4.07 27.06
N ALA A 66 -2.93 -4.61 26.75
CA ALA A 66 -1.66 -4.13 27.28
C ALA A 66 -1.20 -2.79 26.67
N GLY A 67 -1.89 -2.28 25.63
CA GLY A 67 -1.48 -1.08 24.90
C GLY A 67 -0.19 -1.26 24.09
N ALA A 68 0.23 -2.50 23.83
CA ALA A 68 1.44 -2.82 23.08
C ALA A 68 1.25 -2.61 21.57
N VAL A 69 0.02 -2.72 21.09
CA VAL A 69 -0.36 -2.53 19.68
C VAL A 69 -1.64 -1.70 19.58
N GLY A 70 -1.77 -0.92 18.51
CA GLY A 70 -2.87 0.01 18.26
C GLY A 70 -3.11 0.18 16.78
#